data_AF-A0A8J5N5S0-F1
#
_entry.id   AF-A0A8J5N5S0-F1
#
_cell.length_a   1.000
_cell.length_b   1.000
_cell.length_c   1.000
_cell.angle_alpha   90.00
_cell.angle_beta   90.00
_cell.angle_gamma   90.00
#
_symmetry.space_group_name_H-M   'P 1'
#
loop_
_entity.id
_entity.type
_entity.pdbx_description
1 polymer ?
#
loop_
_entity_poly.entity_id
_entity_poly.type
_entity_poly.pdbx_seq_one_letter_code
_entity_poly.pdbx_strand_id
1 'polypeptide(L)'
;MEESESQSGENAKGTVRPTSSTTRSATEIYLVGQPASSIRGSKLPTMRQVLKFFFHTVNESGDRQETFKETVRNVLTFWNLARIKTISERGCREKLTRLWEHWRSLQKSRDRAAKDKVENFKSQLDLLWDIGAPDAVEDIEKNRLLTPTDKQQDIAFYQDQRGERKAFMSGNDKIFATKKRKQEERVEKQRSKQGRFAACEPSSSDSRPQTSVVADTPTEVEMEKKDTAIQPGRYTSKHPYVTVQLPRRILQEPALKELADRLRISNNEIVSVVAAVLRSANPPGDLSEFRISRETARRARASHRRQVAAAQREAFTPPPHAVVHWDGKLIK
;
A
#
# COMPACT_ATOMS: atom_id res chain seq x y z
N MET A 1 -56.01 40.14 22.15
CA MET A 1 -55.93 40.27 23.62
C MET A 1 -55.41 38.93 24.13
N GLU A 2 -54.12 38.63 23.96
CA GLU A 2 -52.91 39.38 24.40
C GLU A 2 -52.78 39.32 25.94
N GLU A 3 -51.61 39.02 26.53
CA GLU A 3 -50.25 39.07 25.97
C GLU A 3 -49.28 38.03 26.59
N SER A 4 -47.98 38.19 26.28
CA SER A 4 -46.77 37.47 26.71
C SER A 4 -46.63 37.25 28.24
N GLU A 5 -45.70 36.46 28.80
CA GLU A 5 -44.54 35.68 28.30
C GLU A 5 -44.37 34.43 29.25
N SER A 6 -43.30 33.64 29.43
CA SER A 6 -41.86 33.64 29.05
C SER A 6 -41.27 32.21 29.05
N GLN A 7 -39.95 32.07 28.82
CA GLN A 7 -39.20 30.83 29.07
C GLN A 7 -37.95 31.06 29.95
N SER A 8 -37.72 30.17 30.93
CA SER A 8 -36.42 29.71 31.49
C SER A 8 -36.61 29.16 32.91
N GLY A 9 -35.80 28.22 33.40
CA GLY A 9 -34.74 27.45 32.74
C GLY A 9 -34.27 26.28 33.61
N GLU A 10 -33.51 25.35 33.03
CA GLU A 10 -32.92 24.22 33.77
C GLU A 10 -31.80 24.68 34.73
N ASN A 11 -31.58 23.91 35.80
CA ASN A 11 -30.23 23.58 36.25
C ASN A 11 -30.21 22.34 37.15
N ALA A 12 -29.65 21.24 36.65
CA ALA A 12 -29.54 20.00 37.41
C ALA A 12 -28.37 20.06 38.42
N LYS A 13 -28.55 19.45 39.60
CA LYS A 13 -27.49 19.36 40.63
C LYS A 13 -26.34 18.45 40.17
N GLY A 14 -25.30 19.05 39.63
CA GLY A 14 -24.02 18.37 39.37
C GLY A 14 -23.33 17.97 40.69
N THR A 15 -23.47 16.71 41.10
CA THR A 15 -22.81 16.17 42.30
C THR A 15 -21.32 15.93 42.04
N VAL A 16 -20.51 16.96 42.26
CA VAL A 16 -19.04 16.85 42.25
C VAL A 16 -18.59 16.04 43.46
N ARG A 17 -17.97 14.87 43.24
CA ARG A 17 -17.31 14.11 44.32
C ARG A 17 -16.03 14.84 44.75
N PRO A 18 -15.81 15.07 46.06
CA PRO A 18 -14.56 15.64 46.54
C PRO A 18 -13.42 14.61 46.41
N THR A 19 -12.31 15.02 45.78
CA THR A 19 -11.08 14.24 45.70
C THR A 19 -10.26 14.45 46.98
N SER A 20 -10.32 13.49 47.90
CA SER A 20 -9.47 13.51 49.10
C SER A 20 -7.99 13.40 48.73
N SER A 21 -7.15 14.23 49.36
CA SER A 21 -5.73 14.38 49.06
C SER A 21 -4.92 13.14 49.48
N THR A 22 -4.99 12.09 48.67
CA THR A 22 -4.31 10.82 48.90
C THR A 22 -2.80 10.99 48.71
N THR A 23 -2.01 10.62 49.71
CA THR A 23 -0.54 10.75 49.69
C THR A 23 0.09 9.81 48.66
N ARG A 24 1.17 10.26 48.00
CA ARG A 24 1.87 9.55 46.90
C ARG A 24 2.31 8.10 47.20
N SER A 25 2.45 7.75 48.48
CA SER A 25 2.78 6.41 48.99
C SER A 25 1.55 5.49 49.13
N ALA A 26 0.37 6.04 49.40
CA ALA A 26 -0.88 5.26 49.52
C ALA A 26 -1.42 4.80 48.15
N THR A 27 -1.02 5.47 47.07
CA THR A 27 -1.35 5.10 45.68
C THR A 27 -0.29 4.21 45.01
N GLU A 28 0.74 3.75 45.74
CA GLU A 28 1.81 2.95 45.15
C GLU A 28 1.45 1.46 45.04
N ILE A 29 1.57 0.91 43.83
CA ILE A 29 1.26 -0.48 43.55
C ILE A 29 2.51 -1.33 43.72
N TYR A 30 2.45 -2.32 44.62
CA TYR A 30 3.54 -3.24 44.95
C TYR A 30 4.34 -3.71 43.72
N LEU A 31 5.66 -3.49 43.72
CA LEU A 31 6.65 -3.76 42.65
C LEU A 31 6.47 -3.01 41.32
N VAL A 32 5.30 -2.45 41.04
CA VAL A 32 4.97 -1.76 39.78
C VAL A 32 5.24 -0.26 39.89
N GLY A 33 5.01 0.35 41.06
CA GLY A 33 5.09 1.78 41.33
C GLY A 33 3.73 2.48 41.18
N GLN A 34 3.72 3.79 41.01
CA GLN A 34 2.48 4.56 40.81
C GLN A 34 1.76 4.23 39.48
N PRO A 35 0.41 4.19 39.45
CA PRO A 35 -0.38 4.03 38.22
C PRO A 35 -0.20 5.22 37.28
N ALA A 36 -0.54 5.04 36.00
CA ALA A 36 -0.39 6.08 34.98
C ALA A 36 -1.56 6.08 33.98
N SER A 37 -2.17 7.25 33.77
CA SER A 37 -3.32 7.45 32.88
C SER A 37 -3.05 7.20 31.40
N SER A 38 -1.79 7.04 30.99
CA SER A 38 -1.40 6.78 29.61
C SER A 38 -0.01 6.14 29.53
N ILE A 39 0.17 5.24 28.57
CA ILE A 39 1.46 4.68 28.21
C ILE A 39 2.24 5.74 27.43
N ARG A 40 3.33 6.26 28.00
CA ARG A 40 4.15 7.33 27.39
C ARG A 40 5.44 6.79 26.77
N GLY A 41 5.74 7.23 25.56
CA GLY A 41 7.01 6.99 24.86
C GLY A 41 6.82 6.61 23.38
N SER A 42 7.92 6.62 22.63
CA SER A 42 7.99 6.16 21.23
C SER A 42 8.61 4.77 21.08
N LYS A 43 8.72 3.98 22.16
CA LYS A 43 9.16 2.57 22.15
C LYS A 43 7.95 1.64 22.30
N LEU A 44 8.10 0.36 21.97
CA LEU A 44 7.07 -0.62 22.32
C LEU A 44 6.96 -0.75 23.86
N PRO A 45 5.77 -0.99 24.45
CA PRO A 45 5.60 -0.89 25.90
C PRO A 45 6.36 -1.93 26.74
N THR A 46 6.86 -1.51 27.91
CA THR A 46 7.34 -2.40 28.99
C THR A 46 6.18 -3.11 29.67
N MET A 47 6.41 -4.29 30.26
CA MET A 47 5.40 -4.93 31.11
C MET A 47 4.99 -4.03 32.28
N ARG A 48 5.93 -3.24 32.82
CA ARG A 48 5.70 -2.22 33.85
C ARG A 48 4.71 -1.15 33.40
N GLN A 49 4.86 -0.58 32.21
CA GLN A 49 3.94 0.43 31.66
C GLN A 49 2.54 -0.15 31.42
N VAL A 50 2.44 -1.38 30.91
CA VAL A 50 1.15 -2.06 30.68
C VAL A 50 0.41 -2.26 32.02
N LEU A 51 1.09 -2.72 33.07
CA LEU A 51 0.49 -2.84 34.40
C LEU A 51 0.13 -1.47 35.02
N LYS A 52 1.00 -0.46 34.90
CA LYS A 52 0.71 0.90 35.40
C LYS A 52 -0.55 1.51 34.77
N PHE A 53 -0.79 1.23 33.48
CA PHE A 53 -2.01 1.64 32.80
C PHE A 53 -3.22 0.81 33.29
N PHE A 54 -3.11 -0.52 33.29
CA PHE A 54 -4.18 -1.42 33.74
C PHE A 54 -4.71 -1.05 35.13
N PHE A 55 -3.82 -0.80 36.11
CA PHE A 55 -4.25 -0.39 37.45
C PHE A 55 -4.85 1.02 37.52
N HIS A 56 -4.54 1.91 36.58
CA HIS A 56 -5.24 3.18 36.44
C HIS A 56 -6.70 2.94 36.00
N THR A 57 -6.88 2.21 34.89
CA THR A 57 -8.21 1.94 34.34
C THR A 57 -9.08 1.11 35.30
N VAL A 58 -8.50 0.17 36.06
CA VAL A 58 -9.21 -0.58 37.11
C VAL A 58 -9.74 0.33 38.23
N ASN A 59 -9.02 1.39 38.60
CA ASN A 59 -9.46 2.36 39.60
C ASN A 59 -10.56 3.30 39.07
N GLU A 60 -10.67 3.47 37.74
CA GLU A 60 -11.64 4.36 37.09
C GLU A 60 -12.93 3.63 36.68
N SER A 61 -12.82 2.49 35.99
CA SER A 61 -13.95 1.83 35.32
C SER A 61 -14.65 0.74 36.16
N GLY A 62 -14.00 0.21 37.19
CA GLY A 62 -14.55 -0.81 38.09
C GLY A 62 -14.69 -2.23 37.51
N ASP A 63 -15.11 -2.40 36.26
CA ASP A 63 -15.12 -3.71 35.61
C ASP A 63 -13.69 -4.18 35.25
N ARG A 64 -13.42 -5.45 35.50
CA ARG A 64 -12.15 -6.11 35.21
C ARG A 64 -12.06 -6.60 33.77
N GLN A 65 -13.15 -7.01 33.13
CA GLN A 65 -13.10 -7.54 31.76
C GLN A 65 -12.93 -6.43 30.71
N GLU A 66 -13.64 -5.32 30.89
CA GLU A 66 -13.48 -4.12 30.06
C GLU A 66 -12.09 -3.48 30.24
N THR A 67 -11.53 -3.44 31.45
CA THR A 67 -10.19 -2.87 31.68
C THR A 67 -9.06 -3.74 31.13
N PHE A 68 -9.19 -5.08 31.12
CA PHE A 68 -8.29 -5.95 30.34
C PHE A 68 -8.37 -5.65 28.84
N LYS A 69 -9.59 -5.54 28.30
CA LYS A 69 -9.86 -5.25 26.87
C LYS A 69 -9.31 -3.89 26.45
N GLU A 70 -9.51 -2.85 27.27
CA GLU A 70 -9.07 -1.50 26.99
C GLU A 70 -7.55 -1.32 27.14
N THR A 71 -6.93 -1.99 28.11
CA THR A 71 -5.46 -2.08 28.18
C THR A 71 -4.87 -2.71 26.92
N VAL A 72 -5.45 -3.83 26.46
CA VAL A 72 -4.99 -4.51 25.23
C VAL A 72 -5.15 -3.61 24.01
N ARG A 73 -6.29 -2.93 23.83
CA ARG A 73 -6.50 -1.96 22.74
C ARG A 73 -5.46 -0.84 22.74
N ASN A 74 -5.22 -0.21 23.89
CA ASN A 74 -4.26 0.89 23.99
C ASN A 74 -2.84 0.41 23.65
N VAL A 75 -2.42 -0.77 24.11
CA VAL A 75 -1.11 -1.33 23.72
C VAL A 75 -1.06 -1.70 22.24
N LEU A 76 -2.13 -2.25 21.66
CA LEU A 76 -2.20 -2.56 20.23
C LEU A 76 -2.01 -1.32 19.35
N THR A 77 -2.29 -0.10 19.83
CA THR A 77 -1.95 1.13 19.06
C THR A 77 -0.44 1.24 18.80
N PHE A 78 0.41 1.00 19.81
CA PHE A 78 1.88 1.06 19.69
C PHE A 78 2.43 -0.02 18.74
N TRP A 79 1.87 -1.23 18.79
CA TRP A 79 2.27 -2.30 17.88
C TRP A 79 1.79 -2.06 16.45
N ASN A 80 0.61 -1.47 16.26
CA ASN A 80 0.12 -1.01 14.95
C ASN A 80 0.96 0.16 14.39
N LEU A 81 1.49 1.04 15.24
CA LEU A 81 2.46 2.09 14.85
C LEU A 81 3.77 1.47 14.36
N ALA A 82 4.29 0.45 15.06
CA ALA A 82 5.45 -0.35 14.64
C ALA A 82 5.16 -1.26 13.44
N ARG A 83 3.89 -1.45 13.05
CA ARG A 83 3.41 -2.33 11.96
C ARG A 83 3.71 -3.82 12.13
N ILE A 84 4.30 -4.21 13.26
CA ILE A 84 4.59 -5.60 13.60
C ILE A 84 3.26 -6.32 13.87
N LYS A 85 3.03 -7.43 13.15
CA LYS A 85 1.86 -8.29 13.35
C LYS A 85 1.84 -8.83 14.78
N THR A 86 0.72 -8.67 15.46
CA THR A 86 0.51 -9.20 16.82
C THR A 86 -0.24 -10.53 16.79
N ILE A 87 -0.21 -11.24 17.92
CA ILE A 87 -1.17 -12.31 18.21
C ILE A 87 -2.61 -11.76 18.26
N SER A 88 -3.59 -12.66 18.27
CA SER A 88 -5.01 -12.29 18.39
C SER A 88 -5.32 -11.55 19.69
N GLU A 89 -6.35 -10.69 19.69
CA GLU A 89 -6.74 -9.91 20.87
C GLU A 89 -7.00 -10.81 22.10
N ARG A 90 -7.58 -12.01 21.87
CA ARG A 90 -7.74 -13.05 22.89
C ARG A 90 -6.38 -13.47 23.48
N GLY A 91 -5.38 -13.77 22.66
CA GLY A 91 -4.03 -14.10 23.12
C GLY A 91 -3.34 -12.96 23.88
N CYS A 92 -3.57 -11.71 23.48
CA CYS A 92 -3.10 -10.54 24.22
C CYS A 92 -3.75 -10.45 25.60
N ARG A 93 -5.07 -10.67 25.71
CA ARG A 93 -5.77 -10.73 27.01
C ARG A 93 -5.25 -11.89 27.86
N GLU A 94 -5.10 -13.09 27.32
CA GLU A 94 -4.56 -14.25 28.05
C GLU A 94 -3.12 -14.01 28.56
N LYS A 95 -2.25 -13.34 27.78
CA LYS A 95 -0.92 -12.90 28.26
C LYS A 95 -1.02 -11.86 29.39
N LEU A 96 -1.95 -10.90 29.31
CA LEU A 96 -2.14 -9.87 30.34
C LEU A 96 -2.71 -10.45 31.64
N THR A 97 -3.66 -11.39 31.55
CA THR A 97 -4.19 -12.13 32.70
C THR A 97 -3.07 -12.87 33.43
N ARG A 98 -2.24 -13.64 32.72
CA ARG A 98 -1.10 -14.36 33.33
C ARG A 98 -0.10 -13.43 34.02
N LEU A 99 0.19 -12.26 33.43
CA LEU A 99 1.06 -11.25 34.03
C LEU A 99 0.45 -10.67 35.33
N TRP A 100 -0.85 -10.39 35.33
CA TRP A 100 -1.58 -9.94 36.51
C TRP A 100 -1.68 -11.03 37.60
N GLU A 101 -1.92 -12.29 37.22
CA GLU A 101 -1.96 -13.44 38.14
C GLU A 101 -0.60 -13.66 38.81
N HIS A 102 0.49 -13.58 38.04
CA HIS A 102 1.84 -13.68 38.57
C HIS A 102 2.13 -12.57 39.58
N TRP A 103 1.84 -11.30 39.21
CA TRP A 103 1.93 -10.16 40.13
C TRP A 103 1.09 -10.35 41.40
N ARG A 104 -0.16 -10.81 41.25
CA ARG A 104 -1.10 -11.01 42.37
C ARG A 104 -0.64 -12.15 43.28
N SER A 105 0.05 -13.16 42.75
CA SER A 105 0.67 -14.23 43.55
C SER A 105 1.83 -13.70 44.41
N LEU A 106 2.68 -12.84 43.86
CA LEU A 106 3.76 -12.17 44.58
C LEU A 106 3.22 -11.16 45.61
N GLN A 107 2.13 -10.45 45.29
CA GLN A 107 1.47 -9.55 46.24
C GLN A 107 0.86 -10.31 47.42
N LYS A 108 0.15 -11.43 47.17
CA LYS A 108 -0.39 -12.33 48.23
C LYS A 108 0.70 -12.96 49.10
N SER A 109 1.93 -13.03 48.61
CA SER A 109 3.06 -13.64 49.30
C SER A 109 4.14 -12.64 49.72
N ARG A 110 3.89 -11.32 49.70
CA ARG A 110 4.94 -10.28 49.85
C ARG A 110 5.87 -10.51 51.06
N ASP A 111 5.31 -10.93 52.20
CA ASP A 111 6.04 -11.11 53.48
C ASP A 111 6.70 -12.52 53.59
N ARG A 112 6.51 -13.38 52.59
CA ARG A 112 7.03 -14.77 52.51
C ARG A 112 7.68 -15.12 51.17
N ALA A 113 7.78 -14.16 50.25
CA ALA A 113 8.35 -14.38 48.92
C ALA A 113 9.88 -14.41 48.99
N ALA A 114 10.50 -15.42 48.37
CA ALA A 114 11.95 -15.44 48.20
C ALA A 114 12.40 -14.20 47.40
N LYS A 115 13.44 -13.51 47.88
CA LYS A 115 13.95 -12.25 47.29
C LYS A 115 14.24 -12.41 45.80
N ASP A 116 14.83 -13.54 45.41
CA ASP A 116 15.21 -13.85 44.03
C ASP A 116 14.00 -13.89 43.09
N LYS A 117 12.82 -14.33 43.57
CA LYS A 117 11.56 -14.30 42.80
C LYS A 117 11.06 -12.87 42.61
N VAL A 118 11.25 -12.01 43.61
CA VAL A 118 10.89 -10.59 43.56
C VAL A 118 11.80 -9.80 42.63
N GLU A 119 13.12 -10.02 42.69
CA GLU A 119 14.09 -9.36 41.79
C GLU A 119 14.00 -9.89 40.35
N ASN A 120 13.76 -11.18 40.15
CA ASN A 120 13.48 -11.74 38.81
C ASN A 120 12.21 -11.11 38.22
N PHE A 121 11.12 -11.00 38.98
CA PHE A 121 9.90 -10.33 38.51
C PHE A 121 10.11 -8.84 38.24
N LYS A 122 10.84 -8.11 39.10
CA LYS A 122 11.24 -6.71 38.82
C LYS A 122 12.01 -6.59 37.50
N SER A 123 12.94 -7.49 37.24
CA SER A 123 13.71 -7.52 35.99
C SER A 123 12.81 -7.79 34.78
N GLN A 124 11.87 -8.74 34.90
CA GLN A 124 10.86 -9.02 33.86
C GLN A 124 9.93 -7.83 33.59
N LEU A 125 9.61 -7.01 34.61
CA LEU A 125 8.74 -5.84 34.43
C LEU A 125 9.33 -4.82 33.43
N ASP A 126 10.66 -4.68 33.37
CA ASP A 126 11.33 -3.73 32.48
C ASP A 126 11.64 -4.30 31.08
N LEU A 127 11.36 -5.58 30.85
CA LEU A 127 11.39 -6.20 29.52
C LEU A 127 10.20 -5.77 28.64
N LEU A 128 10.26 -6.13 27.36
CA LEU A 128 9.19 -5.92 26.39
C LEU A 128 7.96 -6.76 26.78
N TRP A 129 6.77 -6.16 26.77
CA TRP A 129 5.55 -6.96 26.77
C TRP A 129 5.27 -7.49 25.37
N ASP A 130 5.99 -8.54 25.00
CA ASP A 130 5.99 -9.08 23.63
C ASP A 130 4.65 -9.74 23.30
N ILE A 131 3.89 -9.11 22.41
CA ILE A 131 2.66 -9.63 21.81
C ILE A 131 2.78 -9.83 20.29
N GLY A 132 3.99 -9.79 19.75
CA GLY A 132 4.25 -10.10 18.34
C GLY A 132 3.84 -11.53 18.00
N ALA A 133 3.38 -11.72 16.77
CA ALA A 133 3.05 -13.03 16.23
C ALA A 133 4.34 -13.86 15.97
N PRO A 134 4.28 -15.20 16.00
CA PRO A 134 5.44 -16.04 15.73
C PRO A 134 5.96 -15.85 14.30
N ASP A 135 5.05 -15.59 13.35
CA ASP A 135 5.32 -15.34 11.92
C ASP A 135 5.54 -13.85 11.59
N ALA A 136 5.67 -12.98 12.60
CA ALA A 136 5.77 -11.53 12.37
C ALA A 136 7.03 -11.11 11.58
N VAL A 137 8.14 -11.85 11.69
CA VAL A 137 9.35 -11.61 10.88
C VAL A 137 9.09 -12.00 9.43
N GLU A 138 8.54 -13.19 9.21
CA GLU A 138 8.21 -13.67 7.86
C GLU A 138 7.22 -12.73 7.13
N ASP A 139 6.24 -12.16 7.84
CA ASP A 139 5.27 -11.22 7.24
C ASP A 139 5.89 -9.84 6.92
N ILE A 140 6.96 -9.42 7.61
CA ILE A 140 7.79 -8.26 7.20
C ILE A 140 8.58 -8.61 5.93
N GLU A 141 9.18 -9.80 5.87
CA GLU A 141 9.95 -10.27 4.71
C GLU A 141 9.07 -10.44 3.46
N LYS A 142 7.88 -11.03 3.60
CA LYS A 142 6.90 -11.25 2.52
C LYS A 142 6.23 -9.95 2.07
N ASN A 143 6.35 -8.85 2.82
CA ASN A 143 5.72 -7.57 2.51
C ASN A 143 6.23 -6.99 1.18
N ARG A 144 5.34 -6.82 0.20
CA ARG A 144 5.70 -6.32 -1.15
C ARG A 144 5.76 -4.78 -1.26
N LEU A 145 5.48 -4.04 -0.18
CA LEU A 145 5.42 -2.57 -0.18
C LEU A 145 6.70 -1.87 0.32
N LEU A 146 7.57 -2.63 1.01
CA LEU A 146 8.87 -2.21 1.56
C LEU A 146 10.01 -2.52 0.59
N THR A 147 11.04 -1.68 0.60
CA THR A 147 12.35 -1.99 0.01
C THR A 147 13.10 -3.02 0.87
N PRO A 148 14.13 -3.73 0.35
CA PRO A 148 14.92 -4.65 1.19
C PRO A 148 15.59 -3.95 2.39
N THR A 149 16.00 -2.69 2.24
CA THR A 149 16.57 -1.88 3.33
C THR A 149 15.54 -1.58 4.42
N ASP A 150 14.29 -1.24 4.06
CA ASP A 150 13.23 -0.97 5.05
C ASP A 150 12.91 -2.23 5.86
N LYS A 151 12.86 -3.41 5.22
CA LYS A 151 12.62 -4.70 5.88
C LYS A 151 13.67 -5.00 6.93
N GLN A 152 14.94 -4.80 6.58
CA GLN A 152 16.03 -5.07 7.50
C GLN A 152 16.06 -4.08 8.67
N GLN A 153 15.60 -2.83 8.47
CA GLN A 153 15.38 -1.86 9.55
C GLN A 153 14.21 -2.28 10.47
N ASP A 154 13.06 -2.68 9.93
CA ASP A 154 11.91 -3.14 10.72
C ASP A 154 12.23 -4.42 11.53
N ILE A 155 12.99 -5.36 10.95
CA ILE A 155 13.47 -6.57 11.63
C ILE A 155 14.49 -6.23 12.73
N ALA A 156 15.47 -5.37 12.44
CA ALA A 156 16.46 -4.92 13.42
C ALA A 156 15.79 -4.15 14.59
N PHE A 157 14.79 -3.32 14.30
CA PHE A 157 13.97 -2.67 15.32
C PHE A 157 13.26 -3.70 16.21
N TYR A 158 12.58 -4.69 15.63
CA TYR A 158 11.88 -5.72 16.42
C TYR A 158 12.83 -6.56 17.30
N GLN A 159 14.04 -6.86 16.82
CA GLN A 159 15.09 -7.51 17.60
C GLN A 159 15.63 -6.62 18.72
N ASP A 160 15.94 -5.34 18.44
CA ASP A 160 16.37 -4.36 19.45
C ASP A 160 15.33 -4.20 20.56
N GLN A 161 14.04 -4.09 20.23
CA GLN A 161 12.98 -3.93 21.22
C GLN A 161 12.81 -5.16 22.13
N ARG A 162 13.33 -6.34 21.76
CA ARG A 162 13.43 -7.52 22.64
C ARG A 162 14.67 -7.53 23.53
N GLY A 163 15.73 -6.81 23.14
CA GLY A 163 17.01 -6.72 23.83
C GLY A 163 17.21 -5.41 24.59
N GLU A 164 18.17 -4.59 24.14
CA GLU A 164 18.58 -3.34 24.81
C GLU A 164 17.61 -2.15 24.59
N ARG A 165 16.69 -2.28 23.62
CA ARG A 165 15.63 -1.30 23.32
C ARG A 165 16.17 0.10 23.00
N LYS A 166 17.28 0.20 22.29
CA LYS A 166 17.92 1.47 21.89
C LYS A 166 17.12 2.24 20.84
N ALA A 167 16.37 1.56 19.98
CA ALA A 167 15.60 2.17 18.90
C ALA A 167 14.25 2.77 19.36
N PHE A 168 13.69 3.64 18.52
CA PHE A 168 12.45 4.40 18.76
C PHE A 168 11.63 4.50 17.45
N MET A 169 10.30 4.49 17.55
CA MET A 169 9.37 4.68 16.43
C MET A 169 9.28 6.15 16.03
N SER A 170 9.69 6.49 14.80
CA SER A 170 9.69 7.86 14.27
C SER A 170 8.35 8.27 13.62
N GLY A 171 7.26 8.16 14.38
CA GLY A 171 5.91 8.59 13.97
C GLY A 171 5.29 7.75 12.84
N ASN A 172 4.10 8.15 12.39
CA ASN A 172 3.39 7.47 11.31
C ASN A 172 3.98 7.83 9.94
N ASP A 173 4.75 6.92 9.32
CA ASP A 173 5.12 7.07 7.91
C ASP A 173 3.86 7.06 7.02
N LYS A 174 3.59 8.22 6.43
CA LYS A 174 2.41 8.53 5.62
C LYS A 174 2.45 7.87 4.23
N ILE A 175 3.63 7.50 3.75
CA ILE A 175 3.86 6.94 2.41
C ILE A 175 3.44 5.48 2.40
N PHE A 176 3.92 4.65 3.34
CA PHE A 176 3.42 3.27 3.45
C PHE A 176 1.95 3.23 3.86
N ALA A 177 1.49 4.11 4.75
CA ALA A 177 0.07 4.15 5.15
C ALA A 177 -0.85 4.36 3.92
N THR A 178 -0.49 5.26 3.00
CA THR A 178 -1.24 5.45 1.74
C THR A 178 -1.02 4.32 0.72
N LYS A 179 0.16 3.68 0.66
CA LYS A 179 0.36 2.44 -0.13
C LYS A 179 -0.54 1.30 0.35
N LYS A 180 -0.55 1.01 1.65
CA LYS A 180 -1.34 -0.06 2.28
C LYS A 180 -2.83 0.15 2.08
N ARG A 181 -3.35 1.36 2.35
CA ARG A 181 -4.76 1.70 2.11
C ARG A 181 -5.14 1.52 0.64
N LYS A 182 -4.30 1.93 -0.31
CA LYS A 182 -4.52 1.70 -1.75
C LYS A 182 -4.48 0.22 -2.16
N GLN A 183 -3.81 -0.65 -1.41
CA GLN A 183 -3.85 -2.10 -1.62
C GLN A 183 -5.16 -2.69 -1.05
N GLU A 184 -5.57 -2.28 0.15
CA GLU A 184 -6.83 -2.70 0.77
C GLU A 184 -8.05 -2.25 -0.07
N GLU A 185 -8.06 -1.00 -0.53
CA GLU A 185 -9.04 -0.47 -1.49
C GLU A 185 -9.12 -1.28 -2.79
N ARG A 186 -8.00 -1.87 -3.26
CA ARG A 186 -7.97 -2.72 -4.47
C ARG A 186 -8.51 -4.11 -4.20
N VAL A 187 -8.09 -4.75 -3.10
CA VAL A 187 -8.54 -6.08 -2.71
C VAL A 187 -10.06 -6.07 -2.47
N GLU A 188 -10.58 -5.08 -1.76
CA GLU A 188 -12.02 -5.00 -1.51
C GLU A 188 -12.82 -4.68 -2.80
N LYS A 189 -12.26 -3.89 -3.74
CA LYS A 189 -12.83 -3.69 -5.09
C LYS A 189 -12.76 -4.92 -6.00
N GLN A 190 -11.89 -5.90 -5.73
CA GLN A 190 -11.89 -7.21 -6.40
C GLN A 190 -12.88 -8.17 -5.75
N ARG A 191 -12.89 -8.22 -4.42
CA ARG A 191 -13.77 -9.09 -3.60
C ARG A 191 -15.25 -8.75 -3.77
N SER A 192 -15.61 -7.47 -3.74
CA SER A 192 -16.97 -6.99 -4.02
C SER A 192 -17.43 -7.25 -5.47
N LYS A 193 -16.50 -7.28 -6.44
CA LYS A 193 -16.81 -7.73 -7.81
C LYS A 193 -17.05 -9.24 -7.87
N GLN A 194 -16.21 -10.05 -7.24
CA GLN A 194 -16.40 -11.51 -7.16
C GLN A 194 -17.73 -11.88 -6.48
N GLY A 195 -18.09 -11.18 -5.39
CA GLY A 195 -19.38 -11.35 -4.72
C GLY A 195 -20.60 -11.06 -5.61
N ARG A 196 -20.48 -10.12 -6.55
CA ARG A 196 -21.55 -9.85 -7.55
C ARG A 196 -21.63 -10.88 -8.67
N PHE A 197 -20.55 -11.59 -8.99
CA PHE A 197 -20.58 -12.72 -9.92
C PHE A 197 -21.11 -14.01 -9.27
N ALA A 198 -20.92 -14.20 -7.97
CA ALA A 198 -21.40 -15.37 -7.23
C ALA A 198 -22.92 -15.33 -6.91
N ALA A 199 -23.61 -14.21 -7.19
CA ALA A 199 -25.02 -14.00 -6.88
C ALA A 199 -25.97 -14.21 -8.09
N CYS A 200 -25.46 -14.70 -9.22
CA CYS A 200 -26.24 -14.93 -10.43
C CYS A 200 -26.24 -16.42 -10.81
N GLU A 201 -27.21 -17.15 -10.26
CA GLU A 201 -27.63 -18.47 -10.78
C GLU A 201 -28.09 -18.34 -12.25
N PRO A 202 -27.72 -19.28 -13.15
CA PRO A 202 -27.99 -19.18 -14.58
C PRO A 202 -29.41 -19.63 -14.93
N SER A 203 -30.42 -18.81 -14.60
CA SER A 203 -31.77 -19.00 -15.13
C SER A 203 -31.81 -18.68 -16.63
N SER A 204 -32.14 -19.70 -17.45
CA SER A 204 -32.20 -19.58 -18.91
C SER A 204 -33.43 -18.82 -19.38
N SER A 205 -33.25 -17.70 -20.06
CA SER A 205 -34.17 -17.23 -21.11
C SER A 205 -33.48 -16.30 -22.10
N ASP A 206 -33.84 -16.43 -23.38
CA ASP A 206 -33.32 -15.64 -24.49
C ASP A 206 -34.10 -14.32 -24.65
N SER A 207 -33.40 -13.20 -24.80
CA SER A 207 -33.89 -11.97 -25.44
C SER A 207 -32.80 -10.90 -25.60
N ARG A 208 -32.64 -10.44 -26.84
CA ARG A 208 -31.98 -9.18 -27.26
C ARG A 208 -33.06 -8.33 -27.97
N PRO A 209 -32.94 -6.99 -28.17
CA PRO A 209 -31.96 -6.01 -27.71
C PRO A 209 -32.63 -4.84 -26.92
N GLN A 210 -31.92 -3.81 -26.43
CA GLN A 210 -31.63 -2.57 -27.18
C GLN A 210 -30.58 -1.69 -26.49
N THR A 211 -30.02 -0.75 -27.26
CA THR A 211 -29.05 0.26 -26.83
C THR A 211 -29.72 1.61 -26.54
N SER A 212 -29.39 2.20 -25.41
CA SER A 212 -29.37 3.66 -25.26
C SER A 212 -28.03 4.08 -24.66
N VAL A 213 -27.41 5.10 -25.24
CA VAL A 213 -26.14 5.66 -24.76
C VAL A 213 -26.34 7.15 -24.61
N VAL A 214 -26.39 7.62 -23.37
CA VAL A 214 -26.38 9.05 -23.07
C VAL A 214 -25.00 9.37 -22.52
N ALA A 215 -24.27 10.25 -23.18
CA ALA A 215 -22.99 10.74 -22.71
C ALA A 215 -23.20 11.92 -21.77
N ASP A 216 -22.31 12.10 -20.80
CA ASP A 216 -22.24 13.33 -20.03
C ASP A 216 -20.76 13.70 -19.76
N THR A 217 -20.40 14.95 -20.03
CA THR A 217 -19.01 15.44 -20.03
C THR A 217 -18.81 16.50 -18.96
N PRO A 218 -17.83 16.34 -18.04
CA PRO A 218 -17.43 17.42 -17.14
C PRO A 218 -16.52 18.41 -17.89
N THR A 219 -16.94 19.68 -17.95
CA THR A 219 -16.20 20.78 -18.60
C THR A 219 -14.97 21.20 -17.79
N GLU A 220 -13.92 21.65 -18.47
CA GLU A 220 -12.75 22.29 -17.85
C GLU A 220 -13.09 23.71 -17.36
N VAL A 221 -12.54 24.11 -16.21
CA VAL A 221 -12.52 25.52 -15.78
C VAL A 221 -11.14 25.81 -15.19
N GLU A 222 -10.34 26.60 -15.91
CA GLU A 222 -9.06 27.10 -15.41
C GLU A 222 -9.26 28.30 -14.47
N MET A 223 -8.38 28.43 -13.47
CA MET A 223 -8.08 29.72 -12.84
C MET A 223 -6.59 29.79 -12.52
N GLU A 224 -5.84 30.63 -13.24
CA GLU A 224 -4.50 31.04 -12.79
C GLU A 224 -4.62 31.85 -11.48
N LYS A 225 -3.77 31.53 -10.50
CA LYS A 225 -3.08 32.54 -9.70
C LYS A 225 -1.63 32.14 -9.50
N LYS A 226 -0.72 33.07 -9.79
CA LYS A 226 0.71 32.97 -9.51
C LYS A 226 0.95 33.38 -8.06
N ASP A 227 1.85 32.69 -7.36
CA ASP A 227 3.13 33.28 -6.95
C ASP A 227 4.04 32.26 -6.25
N THR A 228 5.23 32.70 -5.84
CA THR A 228 6.43 31.87 -5.72
C THR A 228 6.66 31.26 -4.34
N ALA A 229 6.85 29.93 -4.31
CA ALA A 229 7.55 29.22 -3.24
C ALA A 229 8.11 27.89 -3.76
N ILE A 230 9.24 27.43 -3.19
CA ILE A 230 9.93 26.20 -3.58
C ILE A 230 9.04 24.98 -3.27
N GLN A 231 8.71 24.18 -4.28
CA GLN A 231 7.78 23.05 -4.13
C GLN A 231 8.52 21.71 -3.91
N PRO A 232 8.07 20.86 -2.96
CA PRO A 232 8.51 19.47 -2.89
C PRO A 232 8.05 18.71 -4.14
N GLY A 233 8.86 17.73 -4.56
CA GLY A 233 8.67 17.02 -5.83
C GLY A 233 7.26 16.45 -6.03
N ARG A 234 6.49 17.07 -6.93
CA ARG A 234 5.17 16.55 -7.35
C ARG A 234 5.38 15.21 -8.07
N TYR A 235 5.03 14.11 -7.40
CA TYR A 235 4.77 12.84 -8.08
C TYR A 235 3.49 13.00 -8.91
N THR A 236 3.65 13.53 -10.12
CA THR A 236 2.58 13.55 -11.13
C THR A 236 2.06 12.13 -11.30
N SER A 237 0.74 11.97 -11.29
CA SER A 237 0.15 10.69 -11.68
C SER A 237 0.62 10.44 -13.11
N LYS A 238 1.40 9.37 -13.34
CA LYS A 238 1.84 9.00 -14.69
C LYS A 238 0.58 8.87 -15.54
N HIS A 239 0.44 9.76 -16.51
CA HIS A 239 -0.70 9.77 -17.42
C HIS A 239 -0.76 8.40 -18.12
N PRO A 240 -1.96 7.81 -18.36
CA PRO A 240 -2.05 6.49 -18.98
C PRO A 240 -1.49 6.44 -20.42
N TYR A 241 -1.20 7.61 -21.01
CA TYR A 241 -0.54 7.78 -22.30
C TYR A 241 0.88 8.31 -22.12
N VAL A 242 1.83 7.77 -22.89
CA VAL A 242 3.20 8.28 -22.99
C VAL A 242 3.31 9.15 -24.23
N THR A 243 3.90 10.34 -24.11
CA THR A 243 4.19 11.21 -25.25
C THR A 243 5.30 10.60 -26.10
N VAL A 244 4.97 10.19 -27.33
CA VAL A 244 5.92 9.65 -28.31
C VAL A 244 5.97 10.57 -29.53
N GLN A 245 7.16 11.04 -29.89
CA GLN A 245 7.36 11.79 -31.13
C GLN A 245 7.54 10.80 -32.30
N LEU A 246 6.73 10.96 -33.35
CA LEU A 246 6.76 10.10 -34.53
C LEU A 246 7.17 10.92 -35.77
N PRO A 247 8.07 10.40 -36.64
CA PRO A 247 8.45 11.11 -37.85
C PRO A 247 7.29 11.12 -38.86
N ARG A 248 7.05 12.25 -39.54
CA ARG A 248 6.02 12.39 -40.61
C ARG A 248 6.15 11.40 -41.78
N ARG A 249 7.21 10.59 -41.80
CA ARG A 249 7.50 9.56 -42.83
C ARG A 249 7.72 8.17 -42.23
N ILE A 250 6.91 7.75 -41.26
CA ILE A 250 6.99 6.43 -40.56
C ILE A 250 7.30 5.26 -41.52
N LEU A 251 6.69 5.22 -42.70
CA LEU A 251 6.90 4.17 -43.72
C LEU A 251 8.33 4.12 -44.33
N GLN A 252 9.20 5.10 -44.04
CA GLN A 252 10.60 5.14 -44.46
C GLN A 252 11.56 4.54 -43.41
N GLU A 253 11.08 4.13 -42.24
CA GLU A 253 11.89 3.50 -41.19
C GLU A 253 12.40 2.09 -41.62
N PRO A 254 13.70 1.76 -41.56
CA PRO A 254 14.21 0.43 -41.93
C PRO A 254 13.55 -0.71 -41.16
N ALA A 255 13.50 -0.63 -39.83
CA ALA A 255 12.95 -1.70 -38.98
C ALA A 255 11.51 -2.09 -39.33
N LEU A 256 10.68 -1.13 -39.76
CA LEU A 256 9.29 -1.40 -40.19
C LEU A 256 9.23 -2.18 -41.52
N LYS A 257 10.19 -1.95 -42.44
CA LYS A 257 10.28 -2.66 -43.73
C LYS A 257 10.76 -4.09 -43.52
N GLU A 258 11.81 -4.26 -42.71
CA GLU A 258 12.38 -5.56 -42.35
C GLU A 258 11.33 -6.43 -41.64
N LEU A 259 10.61 -5.85 -40.68
CA LEU A 259 9.50 -6.52 -39.99
C LEU A 259 8.39 -6.93 -40.97
N ALA A 260 7.99 -6.05 -41.89
CA ALA A 260 6.94 -6.33 -42.86
C ALA A 260 7.36 -7.35 -43.93
N ASP A 261 8.64 -7.41 -44.30
CA ASP A 261 9.19 -8.42 -45.20
C ASP A 261 9.29 -9.78 -44.50
N ARG A 262 9.80 -9.82 -43.26
CA ARG A 262 9.86 -11.03 -42.40
C ARG A 262 8.47 -11.62 -42.15
N LEU A 263 7.47 -10.79 -41.85
CA LEU A 263 6.10 -11.21 -41.58
C LEU A 263 5.23 -11.30 -42.84
N ARG A 264 5.79 -11.12 -44.04
CA ARG A 264 5.12 -11.17 -45.36
C ARG A 264 3.90 -10.22 -45.52
N ILE A 265 3.83 -9.18 -44.71
CA ILE A 265 2.72 -8.21 -44.66
C ILE A 265 2.63 -7.43 -45.98
N SER A 266 1.43 -7.25 -46.53
CA SER A 266 1.22 -6.50 -47.78
C SER A 266 1.33 -4.99 -47.59
N ASN A 267 1.54 -4.25 -48.68
CA ASN A 267 1.65 -2.78 -48.63
C ASN A 267 0.36 -2.08 -48.17
N ASN A 268 -0.80 -2.77 -48.25
CA ASN A 268 -2.08 -2.25 -47.76
C ASN A 268 -2.22 -2.50 -46.25
N GLU A 269 -1.83 -3.69 -45.76
CA GLU A 269 -1.86 -4.00 -44.33
C GLU A 269 -0.92 -3.09 -43.52
N ILE A 270 0.31 -2.81 -43.99
CA ILE A 270 1.21 -1.87 -43.29
C ILE A 270 0.54 -0.50 -43.13
N VAL A 271 -0.09 0.00 -44.19
CA VAL A 271 -0.82 1.28 -44.18
C VAL A 271 -2.00 1.22 -43.21
N SER A 272 -2.76 0.13 -43.20
CA SER A 272 -3.89 -0.07 -42.28
C SER A 272 -3.44 -0.10 -40.81
N VAL A 273 -2.37 -0.84 -40.49
CA VAL A 273 -1.80 -0.93 -39.13
C VAL A 273 -1.28 0.43 -38.66
N VAL A 274 -0.52 1.16 -39.49
CA VAL A 274 -0.02 2.49 -39.13
C VAL A 274 -1.17 3.49 -38.95
N ALA A 275 -2.19 3.45 -39.80
CA ALA A 275 -3.37 4.31 -39.66
C ALA A 275 -4.20 3.98 -38.41
N ALA A 276 -4.31 2.69 -38.02
CA ALA A 276 -4.98 2.27 -36.80
C ALA A 276 -4.24 2.75 -35.54
N VAL A 277 -2.90 2.65 -35.51
CA VAL A 277 -2.07 3.14 -34.41
C VAL A 277 -2.17 4.66 -34.25
N LEU A 278 -2.20 5.42 -35.35
CA LEU A 278 -2.35 6.88 -35.26
C LEU A 278 -3.75 7.32 -34.82
N ARG A 279 -4.80 6.55 -35.18
CA ARG A 279 -6.17 6.75 -34.67
C ARG A 279 -6.34 6.42 -33.18
N SER A 280 -5.47 5.58 -32.61
CA SER A 280 -5.48 5.27 -31.17
C SER A 280 -4.56 6.17 -30.33
N ALA A 281 -3.88 7.15 -30.94
CA ALA A 281 -3.20 8.23 -30.24
C ALA A 281 -4.20 9.14 -29.51
N ASN A 282 -3.72 9.87 -28.50
CA ASN A 282 -4.49 10.89 -27.79
C ASN A 282 -3.65 12.18 -27.70
N PRO A 283 -4.05 13.29 -28.38
CA PRO A 283 -5.17 13.39 -29.32
C PRO A 283 -5.00 12.45 -30.55
N PRO A 284 -6.09 12.08 -31.24
CA PRO A 284 -6.01 11.25 -32.44
C PRO A 284 -5.22 11.98 -33.53
N GLY A 285 -4.19 11.33 -34.07
CA GLY A 285 -3.31 11.94 -35.05
C GLY A 285 -4.00 12.07 -36.41
N ASP A 286 -4.03 13.29 -36.97
CA ASP A 286 -4.52 13.49 -38.33
C ASP A 286 -3.64 12.73 -39.34
N LEU A 287 -4.30 11.88 -40.14
CA LEU A 287 -3.66 11.08 -41.16
C LEU A 287 -3.11 11.92 -42.33
N SER A 288 -3.55 13.16 -42.51
CA SER A 288 -3.04 14.05 -43.57
C SER A 288 -1.60 14.53 -43.32
N GLU A 289 -1.20 14.68 -42.04
CA GLU A 289 0.12 15.14 -41.64
C GLU A 289 1.24 14.14 -41.97
N PHE A 290 0.90 12.86 -42.00
CA PHE A 290 1.82 11.74 -42.21
C PHE A 290 1.78 11.27 -43.66
N ARG A 291 2.94 10.99 -44.26
CA ARG A 291 3.04 10.48 -45.63
C ARG A 291 2.69 8.99 -45.70
N ILE A 292 1.41 8.67 -45.54
CA ILE A 292 0.84 7.32 -45.51
C ILE A 292 0.11 7.02 -46.82
N SER A 293 0.76 6.28 -47.72
CA SER A 293 0.08 5.66 -48.85
C SER A 293 0.71 4.31 -49.23
N ARG A 294 -0.08 3.47 -49.91
CA ARG A 294 0.35 2.19 -50.50
C ARG A 294 1.62 2.37 -51.34
N GLU A 295 1.69 3.47 -52.09
CA GLU A 295 2.78 3.75 -53.02
C GLU A 295 4.02 4.37 -52.33
N THR A 296 3.87 5.00 -51.17
CA THR A 296 5.03 5.31 -50.30
C THR A 296 5.60 4.04 -49.66
N ALA A 297 4.74 3.13 -49.16
CA ALA A 297 5.18 1.84 -48.60
C ALA A 297 5.90 0.98 -49.65
N ARG A 298 5.32 0.85 -50.86
CA ARG A 298 5.92 0.10 -51.97
C ARG A 298 7.31 0.63 -52.34
N ARG A 299 7.45 1.95 -52.55
CA ARG A 299 8.74 2.57 -52.90
C ARG A 299 9.77 2.47 -51.79
N ALA A 300 9.36 2.65 -50.52
CA ALA A 300 10.25 2.53 -49.37
C ALA A 300 10.82 1.10 -49.21
N ARG A 301 9.97 0.06 -49.30
CA ARG A 301 10.42 -1.35 -49.30
C ARG A 301 11.30 -1.68 -50.51
N ALA A 302 10.91 -1.26 -51.72
CA ALA A 302 11.68 -1.51 -52.93
C ALA A 302 13.09 -0.87 -52.87
N SER A 303 13.21 0.35 -52.33
CA SER A 303 14.51 1.02 -52.15
C SER A 303 15.37 0.30 -51.11
N HIS A 304 14.78 -0.12 -49.99
CA HIS A 304 15.51 -0.80 -48.91
C HIS A 304 15.96 -2.21 -49.31
N ARG A 305 15.11 -2.99 -50.01
CA ARG A 305 15.52 -4.29 -50.58
C ARG A 305 16.70 -4.18 -51.54
N ARG A 306 16.77 -3.09 -52.33
CA ARG A 306 17.94 -2.81 -53.20
C ARG A 306 19.20 -2.52 -52.38
N GLN A 307 19.09 -1.76 -51.29
CA GLN A 307 20.21 -1.47 -50.39
C GLN A 307 20.72 -2.75 -49.69
N VAL A 308 19.80 -3.56 -49.15
CA VAL A 308 20.14 -4.86 -48.53
C VAL A 308 20.78 -5.81 -49.54
N ALA A 309 20.25 -5.91 -50.75
CA ALA A 309 20.81 -6.75 -51.81
C ALA A 309 22.18 -6.24 -52.33
N ALA A 310 22.46 -4.93 -52.27
CA ALA A 310 23.78 -4.37 -52.57
C ALA A 310 24.79 -4.73 -51.47
N ALA A 311 24.47 -4.43 -50.21
CA ALA A 311 25.32 -4.77 -49.06
C ALA A 311 25.58 -6.28 -48.96
N GLN A 312 24.60 -7.14 -49.28
CA GLN A 312 24.78 -8.59 -49.35
C GLN A 312 25.68 -9.04 -50.50
N ARG A 313 25.74 -8.33 -51.62
CA ARG A 313 26.69 -8.61 -52.71
C ARG A 313 28.10 -8.17 -52.35
N GLU A 314 28.25 -7.02 -51.69
CA GLU A 314 29.53 -6.49 -51.22
C GLU A 314 30.13 -7.36 -50.10
N ALA A 315 29.30 -7.90 -49.20
CA ALA A 315 29.71 -8.81 -48.14
C ALA A 315 29.88 -10.29 -48.60
N PHE A 316 29.53 -10.64 -49.83
CA PHE A 316 29.61 -12.01 -50.32
C PHE A 316 30.98 -12.30 -50.95
N THR A 317 31.87 -12.94 -50.18
CA THR A 317 33.08 -13.58 -50.72
C THR A 317 32.71 -14.88 -51.45
N PRO A 318 32.89 -14.99 -52.78
CA PRO A 318 32.55 -16.21 -53.51
C PRO A 318 33.52 -17.37 -53.17
N PRO A 319 33.04 -18.62 -52.97
CA PRO A 319 33.92 -19.77 -52.77
C PRO A 319 34.72 -20.07 -54.05
N PRO A 320 36.02 -20.43 -53.96
CA PRO A 320 36.95 -20.47 -55.10
C PRO A 320 36.64 -21.52 -56.18
N HIS A 321 35.74 -22.47 -55.90
CA HIS A 321 35.35 -23.55 -56.81
C HIS A 321 33.81 -23.64 -57.01
N ALA A 322 33.05 -22.62 -56.62
CA ALA A 322 31.59 -22.61 -56.72
C ALA A 322 31.09 -21.52 -57.69
N VAL A 323 30.56 -21.94 -58.84
CA VAL A 323 29.87 -21.04 -59.79
C VAL A 323 28.37 -21.03 -59.46
N VAL A 324 27.83 -19.85 -59.12
CA VAL A 324 26.40 -19.68 -58.86
C VAL A 324 25.64 -19.62 -60.19
N HIS A 325 25.17 -20.79 -60.65
CA HIS A 325 24.31 -20.88 -61.83
C HIS A 325 22.87 -20.43 -61.49
N TRP A 326 22.43 -19.34 -62.09
CA TRP A 326 21.05 -18.86 -61.96
C TRP A 326 20.15 -19.56 -62.99
N ASP A 327 19.62 -20.74 -62.65
CA ASP A 327 18.59 -21.41 -63.46
C ASP A 327 17.23 -20.69 -63.35
N GLY A 328 17.19 -19.47 -63.88
CA GLY A 328 16.00 -18.63 -63.96
C GLY A 328 15.11 -19.06 -65.12
N LYS A 329 14.40 -20.19 -64.97
CA LYS A 329 13.42 -20.67 -65.95
C LYS A 329 12.36 -19.60 -66.23
N LEU A 330 12.51 -18.90 -67.34
CA LEU A 330 11.57 -17.88 -67.83
C LEU A 330 10.26 -18.55 -68.25
N ILE A 331 9.33 -18.68 -67.29
CA ILE A 331 7.93 -18.96 -67.56
C ILE A 331 7.37 -17.73 -68.30
N LYS A 332 6.92 -17.95 -69.54
CA LYS A 332 6.27 -16.93 -70.39
C LYS A 332 4.85 -16.66 -69.92
#